data_AF-A0A7T5RWZ7-F1
#
_entry.id   AF-A0A7T5RWZ7-F1
#
_cell.length_a   1.000
_cell.length_b   1.000
_cell.length_c   1.000
_cell.angle_alpha   90.00
_cell.angle_beta   90.00
_cell.angle_gamma   90.00
#
_symmetry.space_group_name_H-M   'P 1'
#
loop_
_entity.id
_entity.type
_entity.pdbx_description
1 polymer ?
#
loop_
_entity_poly.entity_id
_entity_poly.type
_entity_poly.pdbx_seq_one_letter_code
_entity_poly.pdbx_strand_id
1 'polypeptide(L)'
;MELNEHLDGHDNATTSMKVVLLIFALVVIGALAYFIQATYSQPDTTDYSAQKVKKSDTATTTESTSTTTTETATVSNLACGDKAYAFSLEFGDKWTGYKIKEVKPDYAIITCYVTMPTTSSDTVWTTAATDHDAKYASVFAVSVYSPAQWTASQEEANKPTEMGHNANYYWGWSQAQAIPDDLSAVYADAKNVVATFKIAP
;
A
#
# COMPACT_ATOMS: atom_id res chain seq x y z
N MET A 1 25.74 52.19 2.26
CA MET A 1 25.76 50.88 1.58
C MET A 1 24.41 50.27 1.88
N GLU A 2 23.43 50.63 1.05
CA GLU A 2 22.07 50.11 1.10
C GLU A 2 21.80 49.47 -0.26
N LEU A 3 21.28 48.24 -0.23
CA LEU A 3 20.50 47.66 -1.32
C LEU A 3 19.47 46.74 -0.67
N ASN A 4 18.35 47.37 -0.34
CA ASN A 4 17.06 46.75 -0.19
C ASN A 4 16.61 46.33 -1.60
N GLU A 5 16.50 45.03 -1.88
CA GLU A 5 15.71 44.57 -3.03
C GLU A 5 14.51 43.76 -2.54
N HIS A 6 13.37 44.36 -2.87
CA HIS A 6 12.00 43.98 -2.60
C HIS A 6 11.62 42.85 -3.56
N LEU A 7 11.23 41.68 -3.05
CA LEU A 7 10.65 40.60 -3.84
C LEU A 7 9.19 40.93 -4.15
N ASP A 8 8.97 41.76 -5.17
CA ASP A 8 7.66 41.95 -5.79
C ASP A 8 7.49 40.93 -6.93
N GLY A 9 6.56 39.99 -6.75
CA GLY A 9 6.31 38.99 -7.79
C GLY A 9 5.17 38.03 -7.52
N HIS A 10 4.02 38.51 -7.02
CA HIS A 10 2.86 37.62 -6.83
C HIS A 10 1.48 38.14 -7.26
N ASP A 11 1.38 39.25 -8.01
CA ASP A 11 0.06 39.86 -8.24
C ASP A 11 -0.49 39.90 -9.68
N ASN A 12 0.12 39.25 -10.68
CA ASN A 12 -0.42 39.31 -12.05
C ASN A 12 -0.48 37.97 -12.78
N ALA A 13 -1.18 36.98 -12.21
CA ALA A 13 -1.79 35.94 -13.05
C ALA A 13 -3.00 36.56 -13.76
N THR A 14 -2.89 36.79 -15.08
CA THR A 14 -3.97 37.36 -15.90
C THR A 14 -5.26 36.56 -15.72
N THR A 15 -6.43 37.22 -15.76
CA THR A 15 -7.75 36.60 -15.55
C THR A 15 -7.95 35.33 -16.40
N SER A 16 -7.35 35.29 -17.59
CA SER A 16 -7.32 34.12 -18.49
C SER A 16 -6.64 32.89 -17.88
N MET A 17 -5.50 33.06 -17.20
CA MET A 17 -4.76 31.97 -16.57
C MET A 17 -5.52 31.36 -15.39
N LYS A 18 -6.24 32.18 -14.61
CA LYS A 18 -7.09 31.69 -13.51
C LYS A 18 -8.26 30.86 -14.03
N VAL A 19 -8.87 31.25 -15.16
CA VAL A 19 -9.96 30.49 -15.78
C VAL A 19 -9.46 29.15 -16.33
N VAL A 20 -8.28 29.11 -16.96
CA VAL A 20 -7.67 27.85 -17.45
C VAL A 20 -7.38 26.89 -16.29
N LEU A 21 -6.82 27.38 -15.18
CA LEU A 21 -6.56 26.56 -14.00
C LEU A 21 -7.85 26.03 -13.37
N LEU A 22 -8.93 26.81 -13.39
CA LEU A 22 -10.23 26.40 -12.83
C LEU A 22 -10.90 25.33 -13.70
N ILE A 23 -10.83 25.45 -15.02
CA ILE A 23 -11.32 24.41 -15.95
C ILE A 23 -10.49 23.13 -15.77
N PHE A 24 -9.16 23.24 -15.67
CA PHE A 24 -8.30 22.09 -15.43
C PHE A 24 -8.65 21.37 -14.11
N ALA A 25 -8.87 22.13 -13.04
CA ALA A 25 -9.28 21.56 -11.75
C ALA A 25 -10.64 20.82 -11.85
N LEU A 26 -11.62 21.37 -12.57
CA LEU A 26 -12.92 20.73 -12.77
C LEU A 26 -12.82 19.44 -13.59
N VAL A 27 -11.97 19.41 -14.61
CA VAL A 27 -11.73 18.19 -15.42
C VAL A 27 -11.08 17.09 -14.57
N VAL A 28 -10.10 17.44 -13.72
CA VAL A 28 -9.45 16.47 -12.82
C VAL A 28 -10.44 15.91 -11.80
N ILE A 29 -11.26 16.76 -11.18
CA ILE A 29 -12.28 16.32 -10.22
C ILE A 29 -13.33 15.43 -10.90
N GLY A 30 -13.76 15.76 -12.11
CA GLY A 30 -14.70 14.94 -12.89
C GLY A 30 -14.13 13.56 -13.26
N ALA A 31 -12.86 13.50 -13.65
CA ALA A 31 -12.18 12.24 -13.97
C ALA A 31 -12.05 11.34 -12.72
N LEU A 32 -11.73 11.93 -11.56
CA LEU A 32 -11.64 11.19 -10.29
C LEU A 32 -13.01 10.64 -9.86
N ALA A 33 -14.08 11.43 -9.98
CA ALA A 33 -15.43 10.98 -9.67
C ALA A 33 -15.89 9.82 -10.58
N TYR A 34 -15.56 9.88 -11.88
CA TYR A 34 -15.86 8.81 -12.82
C TYR A 34 -15.10 7.51 -12.48
N PHE A 35 -13.82 7.60 -12.14
CA PHE A 35 -13.01 6.43 -11.76
C PHE A 35 -13.56 5.74 -10.50
N ILE A 36 -14.02 6.50 -9.51
CA ILE A 36 -14.64 5.95 -8.30
C ILE A 36 -15.94 5.23 -8.64
N GLN A 37 -16.77 5.76 -9.56
CA GLN A 37 -18.02 5.10 -9.91
C GLN A 37 -17.83 3.80 -10.72
N ALA A 38 -16.76 3.72 -11.52
CA ALA A 38 -16.41 2.53 -12.27
C ALA A 38 -15.99 1.35 -11.37
N THR A 39 -15.34 1.61 -10.22
CA THR A 39 -14.92 0.55 -9.29
C THR A 39 -16.07 -0.01 -8.44
N TYR A 40 -17.15 0.76 -8.22
CA TYR A 40 -18.33 0.29 -7.48
C TYR A 40 -19.31 -0.58 -8.30
N SER A 41 -19.14 -0.67 -9.62
CA SER A 41 -20.12 -1.31 -10.52
C SER A 41 -19.75 -2.72 -10.98
N GLN A 42 -18.74 -3.38 -10.39
CA GLN A 42 -18.46 -4.78 -10.70
C GLN A 42 -19.26 -5.73 -9.80
N PRO A 43 -20.11 -6.62 -10.35
CA PRO A 43 -20.81 -7.61 -9.56
C PRO A 43 -19.85 -8.67 -9.03
N ASP A 44 -19.94 -8.92 -7.73
CA ASP A 44 -19.20 -9.94 -7.00
C ASP A 44 -19.54 -11.32 -7.58
N THR A 45 -18.60 -11.90 -8.32
CA THR A 45 -18.71 -13.26 -8.84
C THR A 45 -17.43 -14.01 -8.52
N THR A 46 -17.40 -14.76 -7.41
CA THR A 46 -17.50 -16.22 -7.47
C THR A 46 -17.16 -16.86 -6.12
N ASP A 47 -18.12 -17.67 -5.70
CA ASP A 47 -18.08 -18.69 -4.67
C ASP A 47 -17.14 -19.84 -5.11
N TYR A 48 -16.11 -20.18 -4.31
CA TYR A 48 -15.29 -21.37 -4.53
C TYR A 48 -14.92 -22.06 -3.20
N SER A 49 -15.80 -22.97 -2.80
CA SER A 49 -15.54 -24.35 -2.35
C SER A 49 -14.15 -24.68 -1.77
N ALA A 50 -14.09 -24.80 -0.44
CA ALA A 50 -12.97 -25.40 0.28
C ALA A 50 -12.78 -26.90 -0.10
N GLN A 51 -11.56 -27.28 -0.48
CA GLN A 51 -11.18 -28.69 -0.60
C GLN A 51 -10.59 -29.25 0.70
N LYS A 52 -11.25 -30.34 1.10
CA LYS A 52 -11.03 -31.31 2.18
C LYS A 52 -9.56 -31.62 2.53
N VAL A 53 -9.25 -31.52 3.82
CA VAL A 53 -8.22 -32.37 4.45
C VAL A 53 -8.90 -33.29 5.47
N LYS A 54 -8.72 -34.60 5.28
CA LYS A 54 -9.21 -35.68 6.15
C LYS A 54 -8.61 -35.60 7.56
N LYS A 55 -9.44 -35.71 8.60
CA LYS A 55 -9.19 -36.56 9.77
C LYS A 55 -10.48 -36.83 10.57
N SER A 56 -10.54 -38.04 11.13
CA SER A 56 -11.65 -38.72 11.80
C SER A 56 -12.32 -38.00 12.97
N ASP A 57 -13.65 -38.11 12.98
CA ASP A 57 -14.62 -38.34 14.08
C ASP A 57 -14.36 -37.78 15.49
N THR A 58 -15.16 -36.78 15.88
CA THR A 58 -16.22 -36.86 16.92
C THR A 58 -16.98 -35.52 17.00
N ALA A 59 -18.26 -35.59 17.34
CA ALA A 59 -19.35 -34.66 16.99
C ALA A 59 -19.48 -33.33 17.78
N THR A 60 -19.98 -32.32 17.04
CA THR A 60 -20.96 -31.27 17.37
C THR A 60 -20.80 -30.40 18.63
N THR A 61 -20.48 -29.12 18.45
CA THR A 61 -21.39 -27.96 18.60
C THR A 61 -20.67 -26.68 18.15
N THR A 62 -21.31 -25.92 17.26
CA THR A 62 -20.76 -24.73 16.60
C THR A 62 -20.80 -23.51 17.51
N GLU A 63 -19.64 -22.99 17.89
CA GLU A 63 -19.45 -21.60 18.31
C GLU A 63 -18.16 -21.09 17.65
N SER A 64 -18.29 -20.36 16.53
CA SER A 64 -17.13 -19.81 15.80
C SER A 64 -16.55 -18.63 16.57
N THR A 65 -15.62 -18.94 17.46
CA THR A 65 -14.65 -17.98 18.00
C THR A 65 -13.60 -17.70 16.92
N SER A 66 -13.52 -16.44 16.50
CA SER A 66 -12.42 -15.93 15.66
C SER A 66 -11.10 -16.12 16.42
N THR A 67 -10.21 -16.95 15.88
CA THR A 67 -8.90 -17.21 16.50
C THR A 67 -7.91 -16.16 16.01
N THR A 68 -7.76 -15.08 16.78
CA THR A 68 -6.60 -14.18 16.68
C THR A 68 -5.38 -14.94 17.16
N THR A 69 -4.50 -15.33 16.24
CA THR A 69 -3.16 -15.83 16.60
C THR A 69 -2.25 -14.62 16.76
N THR A 70 -2.05 -14.18 17.99
CA THR A 70 -1.03 -13.19 18.35
C THR A 70 0.28 -13.93 18.62
N GLU A 71 1.10 -14.13 17.59
CA GLU A 71 2.50 -14.51 17.79
C GLU A 71 3.34 -13.25 18.07
N THR A 72 4.06 -13.29 19.18
CA THR A 72 5.01 -12.23 19.58
C THR A 72 6.32 -12.45 18.81
N ALA A 73 6.79 -11.39 18.14
CA ALA A 73 7.80 -11.42 17.08
C ALA A 73 9.18 -11.94 17.50
N THR A 74 9.75 -12.81 16.66
CA THR A 74 11.21 -12.94 16.48
C THR A 74 11.43 -13.44 15.04
N VAL A 75 11.87 -12.54 14.14
CA VAL A 75 12.06 -12.76 12.69
C VAL A 75 10.77 -13.17 11.97
N SER A 76 9.92 -12.18 11.65
CA SER A 76 8.69 -12.39 10.89
C SER A 76 9.00 -12.70 9.43
N ASN A 77 8.98 -13.98 9.04
CA ASN A 77 8.88 -14.33 7.62
C ASN A 77 7.56 -13.76 7.07
N LEU A 78 7.66 -12.84 6.11
CA LEU A 78 6.54 -12.12 5.56
C LEU A 78 6.10 -12.79 4.24
N ALA A 79 5.20 -13.76 4.32
CA ALA A 79 4.60 -14.28 3.10
C ALA A 79 3.63 -13.23 2.54
N CYS A 80 3.89 -12.77 1.32
CA CYS A 80 2.95 -11.99 0.52
C CYS A 80 2.38 -12.92 -0.56
N GLY A 81 1.14 -13.36 -0.42
CA GLY A 81 0.52 -14.33 -1.32
C GLY A 81 1.08 -15.75 -1.21
N ASP A 82 1.04 -16.50 -2.32
CA ASP A 82 1.49 -17.89 -2.38
C ASP A 82 3.00 -18.03 -2.07
N LYS A 83 3.43 -19.23 -1.65
CA LYS A 83 4.85 -19.51 -1.33
C LYS A 83 5.85 -19.10 -2.42
N ALA A 84 5.42 -19.06 -3.68
CA ALA A 84 6.26 -18.63 -4.81
C ALA A 84 6.70 -17.16 -4.75
N TYR A 85 6.01 -16.32 -3.97
CA TYR A 85 6.24 -14.88 -3.83
C TYR A 85 6.77 -14.51 -2.44
N ALA A 86 6.95 -15.50 -1.56
CA ALA A 86 7.28 -15.27 -0.18
C ALA A 86 8.62 -14.54 -0.03
N PHE A 87 8.66 -13.61 0.90
CA PHE A 87 9.87 -12.89 1.29
C PHE A 87 9.93 -12.77 2.80
N SER A 88 10.97 -12.14 3.32
CA SER A 88 11.05 -11.81 4.75
C SER A 88 11.49 -10.37 4.93
N LEU A 89 10.92 -9.71 5.92
CA LEU A 89 11.32 -8.40 6.41
C LEU A 89 11.44 -8.47 7.93
N GLU A 90 12.48 -7.86 8.47
CA GLU A 90 12.69 -7.75 9.90
C GLU A 90 12.15 -6.41 10.39
N PHE A 91 11.14 -6.49 11.27
CA PHE A 91 10.47 -5.34 11.86
C PHE A 91 10.99 -5.09 13.27
N GLY A 92 11.53 -3.89 13.52
CA GLY A 92 11.94 -3.48 14.86
C GLY A 92 10.77 -3.00 15.72
N ASP A 93 11.05 -2.64 16.97
CA ASP A 93 10.05 -2.30 18.00
C ASP A 93 9.07 -1.18 17.59
N LYS A 94 9.50 -0.27 16.72
CA LYS A 94 8.67 0.84 16.19
C LYS A 94 7.46 0.37 15.36
N TRP A 95 7.50 -0.87 14.87
CA TRP A 95 6.47 -1.45 14.02
C TRP A 95 5.42 -2.23 14.81
N THR A 96 5.32 -2.01 16.12
CA THR A 96 4.33 -2.70 16.97
C THR A 96 2.91 -2.49 16.43
N GLY A 97 2.19 -3.59 16.20
CA GLY A 97 0.81 -3.56 15.69
C GLY A 97 0.68 -3.43 14.18
N TYR A 98 1.77 -3.55 13.42
CA TYR A 98 1.71 -3.56 11.96
C TYR A 98 0.78 -4.66 11.43
N LYS A 99 0.16 -4.40 10.29
CA LYS A 99 -0.61 -5.37 9.52
C LYS A 99 -0.17 -5.36 8.07
N ILE A 100 -0.40 -6.48 7.40
CA ILE A 100 -0.19 -6.59 5.96
C ILE A 100 -1.56 -6.65 5.31
N LYS A 101 -1.75 -5.83 4.28
CA LYS A 101 -2.93 -5.89 3.41
C LYS A 101 -2.49 -6.28 2.02
N GLU A 102 -3.01 -7.41 1.55
CA GLU A 102 -2.70 -7.94 0.23
C GLU A 102 -3.74 -7.47 -0.81
N VAL A 103 -3.25 -7.09 -1.99
CA VAL A 103 -4.09 -6.69 -3.13
C VAL A 103 -3.50 -7.29 -4.41
N LYS A 104 -4.36 -7.66 -5.37
CA LYS A 104 -3.95 -8.11 -6.70
C LYS A 104 -4.36 -7.06 -7.74
N PRO A 105 -3.53 -6.03 -7.97
CA PRO A 105 -3.84 -5.02 -8.97
C PRO A 105 -3.48 -5.51 -10.38
N ASP A 106 -3.90 -4.79 -11.43
CA ASP A 106 -3.59 -5.17 -12.81
C ASP A 106 -2.11 -4.95 -13.20
N TYR A 107 -1.40 -4.08 -12.48
CA TYR A 107 -0.01 -3.68 -12.78
C TYR A 107 1.05 -4.55 -12.11
N ALA A 108 0.69 -5.40 -11.14
CA ALA A 108 1.59 -6.29 -10.42
C ALA A 108 0.91 -7.65 -10.21
N ILE A 109 1.67 -8.69 -9.89
CA ILE A 109 1.09 -10.00 -9.54
C ILE A 109 0.35 -9.90 -8.20
N ILE A 110 0.99 -9.25 -7.23
CA ILE A 110 0.46 -8.98 -5.91
C ILE A 110 1.18 -7.77 -5.30
N THR A 111 0.47 -6.99 -4.50
CA THR A 111 1.00 -5.89 -3.71
C THR A 111 0.65 -6.11 -2.25
N CYS A 112 1.65 -6.10 -1.39
CA CYS A 112 1.49 -6.16 0.06
C CYS A 112 1.78 -4.80 0.68
N TYR A 113 0.74 -4.16 1.17
CA TYR A 113 0.82 -2.93 1.92
C TYR A 113 1.16 -3.24 3.38
N VAL A 114 2.26 -2.67 3.86
CA VAL A 114 2.61 -2.71 5.28
C VAL A 114 1.97 -1.49 5.93
N THR A 115 0.99 -1.77 6.78
CA THR A 115 0.12 -0.77 7.38
C THR A 115 0.37 -0.69 8.88
N MET A 116 0.22 0.51 9.43
CA MET A 116 0.39 0.79 10.85
C MET A 116 -0.87 1.42 11.42
N PRO A 117 -1.24 1.09 12.67
CA PRO A 117 -2.34 1.76 13.34
C PRO A 117 -2.01 3.25 13.51
N THR A 118 -2.98 4.11 13.27
CA THR A 118 -2.83 5.57 13.43
C THR A 118 -3.90 6.13 14.35
N THR A 119 -3.52 7.16 15.08
CA THR A 119 -4.39 7.97 15.92
C THR A 119 -5.04 9.13 15.17
N SER A 120 -4.72 9.30 13.88
CA SER A 120 -5.26 10.37 13.06
C SER A 120 -6.79 10.37 13.02
N SER A 121 -7.35 11.58 13.07
CA SER A 121 -8.77 11.85 12.88
C SER A 121 -9.13 12.19 11.43
N ASP A 122 -8.14 12.26 10.54
CA ASP A 122 -8.34 12.63 9.16
C ASP A 122 -9.14 11.57 8.41
N THR A 123 -10.13 11.98 7.62
CA THR A 123 -11.13 11.05 7.06
C THR A 123 -10.49 9.92 6.26
N VAL A 124 -9.44 10.25 5.50
CA VAL A 124 -8.63 9.30 4.72
C VAL A 124 -8.09 8.14 5.54
N TRP A 125 -7.81 8.32 6.84
CA TRP A 125 -7.28 7.27 7.72
C TRP A 125 -8.35 6.66 8.63
N THR A 126 -9.56 7.22 8.66
CA THR A 126 -10.66 6.70 9.48
C THR A 126 -11.60 5.76 8.73
N THR A 127 -11.51 5.73 7.40
CA THR A 127 -12.24 4.80 6.54
C THR A 127 -11.30 3.79 5.91
N ALA A 128 -11.80 2.60 5.56
CA ALA A 128 -10.99 1.62 4.84
C ALA A 128 -10.81 2.04 3.37
N ALA A 129 -9.65 1.72 2.80
CA ALA A 129 -9.34 1.88 1.39
C ALA A 129 -8.69 0.61 0.83
N THR A 130 -8.30 0.65 -0.44
CA THR A 130 -7.62 -0.48 -1.10
C THR A 130 -6.31 -0.83 -0.41
N ASP A 131 -5.56 0.17 0.06
CA ASP A 131 -4.21 0.03 0.60
C ASP A 131 -4.13 -0.02 2.13
N HIS A 132 -5.23 0.25 2.85
CA HIS A 132 -5.27 0.16 4.31
C HIS A 132 -6.67 -0.13 4.86
N ASP A 133 -6.75 -0.62 6.10
CA ASP A 133 -8.00 -0.75 6.85
C ASP A 133 -8.32 0.55 7.59
N ALA A 134 -9.58 0.72 8.01
CA ALA A 134 -9.95 1.86 8.85
C ALA A 134 -9.06 1.92 10.12
N LYS A 135 -8.58 3.12 10.45
CA LYS A 135 -7.63 3.39 11.54
C LYS A 135 -6.22 2.83 11.34
N TYR A 136 -5.88 2.51 10.10
CA TYR A 136 -4.52 2.18 9.69
C TYR A 136 -4.09 3.11 8.56
N ALA A 137 -2.79 3.29 8.39
CA ALA A 137 -2.21 3.94 7.22
C ALA A 137 -1.15 3.03 6.61
N SER A 138 -1.11 2.98 5.27
CA SER A 138 -0.07 2.27 4.53
C SER A 138 1.23 3.07 4.58
N VAL A 139 2.29 2.49 5.14
CA VAL A 139 3.58 3.16 5.30
C VAL A 139 4.48 2.89 4.09
N PHE A 140 4.42 1.67 3.57
CA PHE A 140 5.05 1.29 2.31
C PHE A 140 4.37 0.05 1.72
N ALA A 141 4.69 -0.26 0.47
CA ALA A 141 4.25 -1.47 -0.20
C ALA A 141 5.43 -2.26 -0.75
N VAL A 142 5.30 -3.59 -0.76
CA VAL A 142 6.14 -4.49 -1.54
C VAL A 142 5.27 -5.13 -2.60
N SER A 143 5.63 -4.92 -3.86
CA SER A 143 4.93 -5.46 -5.01
C SER A 143 5.77 -6.52 -5.69
N VAL A 144 5.13 -7.59 -6.14
CA VAL A 144 5.77 -8.66 -6.91
C VAL A 144 5.34 -8.54 -8.36
N TYR A 145 6.31 -8.53 -9.27
CA TYR A 145 6.10 -8.31 -10.69
C TYR A 145 6.61 -9.51 -11.48
N SER A 146 5.93 -9.86 -12.57
CA SER A 146 6.57 -10.58 -13.67
C SER A 146 7.64 -9.69 -14.34
N PRO A 147 8.58 -10.24 -15.14
CA PRO A 147 9.60 -9.43 -15.80
C PRO A 147 8.99 -8.35 -16.70
N ALA A 148 7.91 -8.67 -17.41
CA ALA A 148 7.21 -7.71 -18.26
C ALA A 148 6.55 -6.57 -17.46
N GLN A 149 5.89 -6.90 -16.35
CA GLN A 149 5.29 -5.89 -15.46
C GLN A 149 6.37 -5.04 -14.78
N TRP A 150 7.51 -5.63 -14.41
CA TRP A 150 8.63 -4.89 -13.86
C TRP A 150 9.14 -3.87 -14.86
N THR A 151 9.43 -4.27 -16.11
CA THR A 151 9.84 -3.35 -17.17
C THR A 151 8.84 -2.21 -17.35
N ALA A 152 7.53 -2.50 -17.38
CA ALA A 152 6.51 -1.46 -17.49
C ALA A 152 6.52 -0.50 -16.29
N SER A 153 6.70 -1.01 -15.06
CA SER A 153 6.75 -0.19 -13.84
C SER A 153 7.93 0.81 -13.82
N GLN A 154 9.01 0.51 -14.55
CA GLN A 154 10.19 1.37 -14.59
C GLN A 154 10.02 2.61 -15.49
N GLU A 155 8.94 2.66 -16.28
CA GLU A 155 8.57 3.82 -17.10
C GLU A 155 7.66 4.81 -16.34
N GLU A 156 7.17 4.44 -15.15
CA GLU A 156 6.29 5.29 -14.35
C GLU A 156 7.06 6.41 -13.61
N ALA A 157 6.40 7.55 -13.40
CA ALA A 157 6.98 8.67 -12.66
C ALA A 157 7.35 8.28 -11.21
N ASN A 158 6.53 7.45 -10.58
CA ASN A 158 6.75 6.93 -9.23
C ASN A 158 7.17 5.45 -9.29
N LYS A 159 8.29 5.18 -9.96
CA LYS A 159 8.78 3.82 -10.13
C LYS A 159 9.12 3.14 -8.79
N PRO A 160 8.80 1.86 -8.62
CA PRO A 160 9.23 1.08 -7.47
C PRO A 160 10.76 0.92 -7.48
N THR A 161 11.34 0.85 -6.29
CA THR A 161 12.77 0.55 -6.10
C THR A 161 12.97 -0.96 -6.02
N GLU A 162 13.92 -1.51 -6.79
CA GLU A 162 14.19 -2.94 -6.75
C GLU A 162 14.73 -3.36 -5.38
N MET A 163 14.10 -4.38 -4.79
CA MET A 163 14.57 -5.03 -3.56
C MET A 163 15.33 -6.31 -3.84
N GLY A 164 14.96 -7.01 -4.91
CA GLY A 164 15.60 -8.22 -5.40
C GLY A 164 14.76 -8.89 -6.49
N HIS A 165 15.33 -9.90 -7.14
CA HIS A 165 14.65 -10.66 -8.18
C HIS A 165 15.15 -12.09 -8.26
N ASN A 166 14.38 -12.93 -8.95
CA ASN A 166 14.81 -14.24 -9.43
C ASN A 166 14.45 -14.37 -10.93
N ALA A 167 14.57 -15.57 -11.51
CA ALA A 167 14.31 -15.78 -12.93
C ALA A 167 12.86 -15.47 -13.36
N ASN A 168 11.91 -15.52 -12.42
CA ASN A 168 10.47 -15.40 -12.70
C ASN A 168 9.87 -14.11 -12.17
N TYR A 169 10.44 -13.50 -11.13
CA TYR A 169 9.81 -12.42 -10.39
C TYR A 169 10.78 -11.34 -9.95
N TYR A 170 10.28 -10.12 -9.88
CA TYR A 170 10.92 -8.96 -9.27
C TYR A 170 10.12 -8.52 -8.05
N TRP A 171 10.80 -8.14 -6.97
CA TRP A 171 10.21 -7.52 -5.79
C TRP A 171 10.59 -6.04 -5.80
N GLY A 172 9.57 -5.19 -5.82
CA GLY A 172 9.71 -3.74 -5.82
C GLY A 172 9.12 -3.12 -4.58
N TRP A 173 9.84 -2.15 -4.00
CA TRP A 173 9.40 -1.34 -2.88
C TRP A 173 8.86 0.01 -3.37
N SER A 174 7.68 0.38 -2.87
CA SER A 174 7.09 1.70 -3.06
C SER A 174 6.83 2.38 -1.71
N GLN A 175 7.28 3.62 -1.57
CA GLN A 175 7.01 4.45 -0.39
C GLN A 175 5.60 5.06 -0.44
N ALA A 176 5.00 5.31 0.72
CA ALA A 176 3.74 6.05 0.80
C ALA A 176 3.87 7.47 0.25
N GLN A 177 2.80 7.96 -0.39
CA GLN A 177 2.72 9.34 -0.90
C GLN A 177 2.23 10.34 0.15
N ALA A 178 1.45 9.85 1.11
CA ALA A 178 0.95 10.60 2.25
C ALA A 178 0.91 9.68 3.46
N ILE A 179 1.22 10.24 4.63
CA ILE A 179 1.20 9.51 5.90
C ILE A 179 0.64 10.48 6.97
N PRO A 180 -0.05 9.98 8.00
CA PRO A 180 -0.42 10.79 9.15
C PRO A 180 0.79 11.12 10.05
N ASP A 181 0.85 12.34 10.59
CA ASP A 181 2.01 12.87 11.33
C ASP A 181 2.52 11.97 12.46
N ASP A 182 1.61 11.24 13.12
CA ASP A 182 1.92 10.32 14.21
C ASP A 182 2.76 9.10 13.77
N LEU A 183 2.83 8.82 12.48
CA LEU A 183 3.63 7.73 11.91
C LEU A 183 4.95 8.21 11.28
N SER A 184 5.33 9.48 11.41
CA SER A 184 6.55 10.05 10.83
C SER A 184 7.82 9.28 11.18
N ALA A 185 7.95 8.85 12.44
CA ALA A 185 9.10 8.05 12.89
C ALA A 185 9.12 6.64 12.28
N VAL A 186 7.96 6.03 12.06
CA VAL A 186 7.84 4.69 11.46
C VAL A 186 8.13 4.76 9.97
N TYR A 187 7.62 5.77 9.28
CA TYR A 187 7.90 6.00 7.87
C TYR A 187 9.39 6.28 7.60
N ALA A 188 10.04 7.07 8.45
CA ALA A 188 11.49 7.27 8.35
C ALA A 188 12.28 5.96 8.54
N ASP A 189 11.77 5.03 9.33
CA ASP A 189 12.37 3.72 9.59
C ASP A 189 12.10 2.67 8.49
N ALA A 190 11.13 2.91 7.60
CA ALA A 190 10.74 1.95 6.55
C ALA A 190 11.92 1.50 5.67
N LYS A 191 12.88 2.40 5.40
CA LYS A 191 14.10 2.04 4.67
C LYS A 191 14.96 1.01 5.38
N ASN A 192 15.01 1.04 6.72
CA ASN A 192 15.75 0.07 7.51
C ASN A 192 15.10 -1.31 7.43
N VAL A 193 13.76 -1.36 7.50
CA VAL A 193 13.00 -2.60 7.31
C VAL A 193 13.23 -3.14 5.90
N VAL A 194 13.05 -2.31 4.86
CA VAL A 194 13.25 -2.72 3.46
C VAL A 194 14.65 -3.27 3.21
N ALA A 195 15.68 -2.71 3.85
CA ALA A 195 17.06 -3.20 3.74
C ALA A 195 17.27 -4.62 4.28
N THR A 196 16.34 -5.16 5.07
CA THR A 196 16.41 -6.53 5.62
C THR A 196 15.78 -7.57 4.68
N PHE A 197 15.29 -7.13 3.52
CA PHE A 197 14.62 -7.98 2.54
C PHE A 197 15.44 -9.19 2.14
N LYS A 198 14.80 -10.35 2.18
CA LYS A 198 15.31 -11.61 1.62
C LYS A 198 14.17 -12.31 0.91
N ILE A 199 14.44 -12.85 -0.27
CA ILE A 199 13.53 -13.78 -0.94
C ILE A 199 13.49 -15.07 -0.12
N ALA A 200 12.29 -15.52 0.27
CA ALA A 200 12.15 -16.74 1.05
C ALA A 200 12.45 -17.97 0.17
N PRO A 201 13.07 -19.03 0.72
CA PRO A 201 13.43 -20.24 -0.02
C PRO A 201 12.21 -21.08 -0.46
#